data_AF-A0AAV9PCT4-F1
#
_entry.id   AF-A0AAV9PCT4-F1
#
_cell.length_a   1.000
_cell.length_b   1.000
_cell.length_c   1.000
_cell.angle_alpha   90.00
_cell.angle_beta   90.00
_cell.angle_gamma   90.00
#
_symmetry.space_group_name_H-M   'P 1'
#
loop_
_entity.id
_entity.type
_entity.pdbx_description
1 polymer ?
#
loop_
_entity_poly.entity_id
_entity_poly.type
_entity_poly.pdbx_seq_one_letter_code
_entity_poly.pdbx_strand_id
1 'polypeptide(L)'
;MALLDPILDHKWVVLAAALLVYVSSIAVHRRFFHPLARVPGPFLPAVTKLYQSYYNGRYYLQIEKLHQKYGPIVRITPDEVHLSDAENYDKIYYMGTKYWKSPIYYNALCVPHSTFGTPPNEVHKIRRGALNPMFSRQKVLELEGIVQEKAEKVCARMQQGVDNGQPVDLHHAFRAVSVDVISDFAFDKCYDFLERDDIGATFFEMARGIGPALWAFQQFPSFQAMALKTPPWMAPYMSKPLGYVTGMQMECVRQIEGVQEKLRDNKDLGRQTIFTTLLTGEDKPEGYKIPTTWQLKDEAYSVLVAAADTTGNAMTVAAFNVLHNQSIYQKLVAELEEKFPDRSQRLSFVELERLPYLTAVIKEGLRLSFGVVGRLPRVVPQGGAEFNGHYIPGGYVVGMSSWMMHRDPHVFHDPERFDPERWLKSQEEFRRLDHNMIPFGRGTRQCVGMPLAYTELYVTLGTLFRRFPRGLRVFNTTPETMRDYEDFFSSYHPYSRREEWFRAYMETSEAIRSSLLEFWKVFIQATFSYGGSEMCVVAADETENPRRNIPKAVRRVFWRIIFYVLAIPPVGMCMSSEEPRLLNAIDKGEPGVAASPSRMGEFLLCRTPTSCFSYQTYELRIITAPSSTQS
;
A
#
# COMPACT_ATOMS: atom_id res chain seq x y z
N MET A 1 12.07 -1.78 -56.16
CA MET A 1 12.21 -3.04 -55.39
C MET A 1 13.65 -3.29 -54.93
N ALA A 2 14.68 -2.97 -55.73
CA ALA A 2 16.11 -3.17 -55.40
C ALA A 2 16.68 -2.46 -54.14
N LEU A 3 15.93 -1.60 -53.46
CA LEU A 3 16.36 -0.90 -52.23
C LEU A 3 15.99 -1.68 -50.95
N LEU A 4 15.08 -2.66 -51.03
CA LEU A 4 14.62 -3.42 -49.87
C LEU A 4 15.28 -4.80 -49.76
N ASP A 5 15.92 -5.29 -50.82
CA ASP A 5 16.54 -6.62 -50.85
C ASP A 5 17.60 -6.82 -49.74
N PRO A 6 18.51 -5.86 -49.44
CA PRO A 6 19.48 -6.01 -48.34
C PRO A 6 18.83 -6.00 -46.94
N ILE A 7 17.66 -5.37 -46.82
CA ILE A 7 16.91 -5.24 -45.56
C ILE A 7 16.09 -6.51 -45.28
N LEU A 8 15.58 -7.15 -46.33
CA LEU A 8 14.80 -8.38 -46.26
C LEU A 8 15.67 -9.62 -46.00
N ASP A 9 16.95 -9.59 -46.39
CA ASP A 9 17.91 -10.67 -46.10
C ASP A 9 18.24 -10.78 -44.59
N HIS A 10 18.07 -9.71 -43.83
CA HIS A 10 18.30 -9.69 -42.39
C HIS A 10 17.01 -9.92 -41.61
N LYS A 11 16.73 -11.19 -41.29
CA LYS A 11 15.54 -11.63 -40.52
C LYS A 11 15.27 -10.80 -39.25
N TRP A 12 16.31 -10.37 -38.55
CA TRP A 12 16.19 -9.51 -37.36
C TRP A 12 15.71 -8.09 -37.66
N VAL A 13 16.09 -7.52 -38.80
CA VAL A 13 15.64 -6.19 -39.24
C VAL A 13 14.17 -6.25 -39.64
N VAL A 14 13.76 -7.31 -40.36
CA VAL A 14 12.34 -7.55 -40.70
C VAL A 14 11.50 -7.71 -39.44
N LEU A 15 11.97 -8.50 -38.46
CA LEU A 15 11.29 -8.68 -37.17
C LEU A 15 11.18 -7.36 -36.38
N ALA A 16 12.26 -6.58 -36.30
CA ALA A 16 12.25 -5.29 -35.61
C ALA A 16 11.32 -4.28 -36.30
N ALA A 17 11.32 -4.22 -37.63
CA ALA A 17 10.43 -3.36 -38.40
C ALA A 17 8.96 -3.78 -38.24
N ALA A 18 8.67 -5.08 -38.31
CA ALA A 18 7.32 -5.61 -38.08
C ALA A 18 6.82 -5.29 -36.66
N LEU A 19 7.68 -5.45 -35.64
CA LEU A 19 7.38 -5.08 -34.26
C LEU A 19 7.12 -3.58 -34.12
N LEU A 20 7.93 -2.73 -34.74
CA LEU A 20 7.74 -1.28 -34.71
C LEU A 20 6.42 -0.87 -35.35
N VAL A 21 6.07 -1.43 -36.51
CA VAL A 21 4.80 -1.18 -37.19
C VAL A 21 3.63 -1.65 -36.33
N TYR A 22 3.74 -2.83 -35.70
CA TYR A 22 2.72 -3.37 -34.80
C TYR A 22 2.50 -2.50 -33.56
N VAL A 23 3.58 -2.07 -32.89
CA VAL A 23 3.49 -1.19 -31.71
C VAL A 23 2.94 0.18 -32.11
N SER A 24 3.37 0.72 -33.24
CA SER A 24 2.89 2.01 -33.75
C SER A 24 1.41 1.96 -34.15
N SER A 25 0.95 0.88 -34.78
CA SER A 25 -0.46 0.72 -35.15
C SER A 25 -1.35 0.61 -33.91
N ILE A 26 -0.90 -0.10 -32.87
CA ILE A 26 -1.57 -0.14 -31.57
C ILE A 26 -1.64 1.25 -30.95
N ALA A 27 -0.54 2.01 -30.97
CA ALA A 27 -0.50 3.35 -30.40
C ALA A 27 -1.47 4.31 -31.10
N VAL A 28 -1.47 4.30 -32.43
CA VAL A 28 -2.40 5.10 -33.25
C VAL A 28 -3.85 4.68 -32.98
N HIS A 29 -4.14 3.38 -32.96
CA HIS A 29 -5.48 2.87 -32.65
C HIS A 29 -5.93 3.32 -31.25
N ARG A 30 -5.11 3.11 -30.23
CA ARG A 30 -5.43 3.44 -28.83
C ARG A 30 -5.66 4.94 -28.60
N ARG A 31 -4.93 5.79 -29.33
CA ARG A 31 -5.08 7.24 -29.20
C ARG A 31 -6.30 7.78 -29.94
N PHE A 32 -6.52 7.37 -31.19
CA PHE A 32 -7.48 8.03 -32.09
C PHE A 32 -8.77 7.25 -32.35
N PHE A 33 -8.70 5.92 -32.36
CA PHE A 33 -9.83 5.05 -32.74
C PHE A 33 -10.40 4.26 -31.56
N HIS A 34 -9.75 4.31 -30.40
CA HIS A 34 -10.22 3.65 -29.18
C HIS A 34 -11.57 4.23 -28.73
N PRO A 35 -12.47 3.43 -28.13
CA PRO A 35 -13.74 3.95 -27.63
C PRO A 35 -13.61 5.07 -26.58
N LEU A 36 -12.47 5.12 -25.87
CA LEU A 36 -12.11 6.18 -24.93
C LEU A 36 -11.29 7.33 -25.57
N ALA A 37 -11.18 7.41 -26.90
CA ALA A 37 -10.35 8.43 -27.58
C ALA A 37 -10.85 9.86 -27.34
N ARG A 38 -12.16 10.03 -27.10
CA ARG A 38 -12.80 11.33 -26.82
C ARG A 38 -12.65 11.79 -25.38
N VAL A 39 -12.25 10.91 -24.47
CA VAL A 39 -12.02 11.28 -23.07
C VAL A 39 -10.70 12.07 -23.00
N PRO A 40 -10.69 13.24 -22.35
CA PRO A 40 -9.49 14.06 -22.26
C PRO A 40 -8.39 13.36 -21.45
N GLY A 41 -7.14 13.61 -21.80
CA GLY A 41 -5.98 13.02 -21.14
C GLY A 41 -4.71 13.12 -21.96
N PRO A 42 -3.54 12.92 -21.32
CA PRO A 42 -2.23 12.96 -21.96
C PRO A 42 -2.03 11.77 -22.94
N PHE A 43 -1.06 11.91 -23.84
CA PHE A 43 -0.82 10.92 -24.90
C PHE A 43 -0.37 9.56 -24.35
N LEU A 44 0.57 9.55 -23.40
CA LEU A 44 1.17 8.31 -22.89
C LEU A 44 0.17 7.39 -22.18
N PRO A 45 -0.61 7.86 -21.18
CA PRO A 45 -1.76 7.16 -20.63
C PRO A 45 -2.74 6.59 -21.64
N ALA A 46 -3.03 7.31 -22.73
CA ALA A 46 -3.96 6.81 -23.74
C ALA A 46 -3.40 5.58 -24.49
N VAL A 47 -2.06 5.41 -24.54
CA VAL A 47 -1.38 4.43 -25.38
C VAL A 47 -0.83 3.24 -24.59
N THR A 48 -0.32 3.47 -23.38
CA THR A 48 0.34 2.43 -22.57
C THR A 48 -0.04 2.49 -21.09
N LYS A 49 -0.13 1.31 -20.48
CA LYS A 49 -0.28 1.18 -19.02
C LYS A 49 1.03 1.41 -18.29
N LEU A 50 2.19 1.36 -18.96
CA LEU A 50 3.51 1.53 -18.31
C LEU A 50 3.70 2.92 -17.68
N TYR A 51 2.93 3.92 -18.14
CA TYR A 51 2.93 5.26 -17.55
C TYR A 51 2.62 5.24 -16.05
N GLN A 52 1.68 4.40 -15.60
CA GLN A 52 1.36 4.32 -14.17
C GLN A 52 2.51 3.68 -13.37
N SER A 53 3.24 2.74 -13.97
CA SER A 53 4.36 2.03 -13.35
C SER A 53 5.58 2.94 -13.17
N TYR A 54 5.75 3.96 -14.02
CA TYR A 54 6.81 4.96 -13.90
C TYR A 54 6.77 5.70 -12.56
N TYR A 55 5.56 6.03 -12.06
CA TYR A 55 5.40 6.75 -10.80
C TYR A 55 5.49 5.86 -9.56
N ASN A 56 5.59 4.53 -9.71
CA ASN A 56 5.84 3.52 -8.66
C ASN A 56 5.31 3.88 -7.26
N GLY A 57 3.99 3.86 -7.08
CA GLY A 57 3.33 4.19 -5.81
C GLY A 57 3.02 5.68 -5.59
N ARG A 58 3.42 6.57 -6.49
CA ARG A 58 3.06 8.00 -6.45
C ARG A 58 2.15 8.42 -7.60
N TYR A 59 1.48 7.46 -8.24
CA TYR A 59 0.64 7.75 -9.40
C TYR A 59 -0.56 8.64 -9.07
N TYR A 60 -1.08 8.56 -7.85
CA TYR A 60 -2.17 9.42 -7.37
C TYR A 60 -1.83 10.93 -7.43
N LEU A 61 -0.59 11.32 -7.15
CA LEU A 61 -0.12 12.70 -7.29
C LEU A 61 -0.13 13.15 -8.75
N GLN A 62 0.21 12.23 -9.66
CA GLN A 62 0.15 12.54 -11.08
C GLN A 62 -1.30 12.65 -11.55
N ILE A 63 -2.19 11.76 -11.12
CA ILE A 63 -3.63 11.83 -11.44
C ILE A 63 -4.21 13.18 -10.99
N GLU A 64 -3.85 13.67 -9.80
CA GLU A 64 -4.25 15.00 -9.33
C GLU A 64 -3.81 16.13 -10.28
N LYS A 65 -2.54 16.13 -10.71
CA LYS A 65 -2.04 17.10 -11.70
C LYS A 65 -2.76 16.99 -13.04
N LEU A 66 -3.12 15.77 -13.46
CA LEU A 66 -3.88 15.58 -14.70
C LEU A 66 -5.28 16.18 -14.58
N HIS A 67 -5.97 16.02 -13.45
CA HIS A 67 -7.27 16.66 -13.23
C HIS A 67 -7.19 18.19 -13.22
N GLN A 68 -6.14 18.76 -12.63
CA GLN A 68 -5.89 20.21 -12.68
C GLN A 68 -5.76 20.72 -14.14
N LYS A 69 -5.23 19.88 -15.05
CA LYS A 69 -5.01 20.24 -16.46
C LYS A 69 -6.19 19.94 -17.39
N TYR A 70 -6.86 18.80 -17.20
CA TYR A 70 -7.83 18.25 -18.15
C TYR A 70 -9.29 18.30 -17.65
N GLY A 71 -9.52 18.63 -16.37
CA GLY A 71 -10.84 18.72 -15.77
C GLY A 71 -11.26 17.49 -14.95
N PRO A 72 -12.56 17.33 -14.64
CA PRO A 72 -13.04 16.35 -13.65
C PRO A 72 -13.02 14.89 -14.12
N ILE A 73 -12.83 14.66 -15.42
CA ILE A 73 -12.75 13.33 -16.05
C ILE A 73 -11.43 13.25 -16.82
N VAL A 74 -10.64 12.18 -16.59
CA VAL A 74 -9.34 12.02 -17.24
C VAL A 74 -9.10 10.57 -17.61
N ARG A 75 -8.62 10.32 -18.84
CA ARG A 75 -8.11 9.00 -19.25
C ARG A 75 -6.70 8.78 -18.70
N ILE A 76 -6.58 7.84 -17.76
CA ILE A 76 -5.34 7.57 -17.01
C ILE A 76 -4.62 6.29 -17.46
N THR A 77 -5.29 5.42 -18.21
CA THR A 77 -4.64 4.30 -18.92
C THR A 77 -5.41 4.04 -20.24
N PRO A 78 -4.97 3.12 -21.11
CA PRO A 78 -5.67 2.87 -22.37
C PRO A 78 -7.14 2.47 -22.17
N ASP A 79 -7.47 1.78 -21.09
CA ASP A 79 -8.78 1.22 -20.78
C ASP A 79 -9.43 1.80 -19.50
N GLU A 80 -8.83 2.84 -18.90
CA GLU A 80 -9.29 3.41 -17.63
C GLU A 80 -9.45 4.93 -17.64
N VAL A 81 -10.54 5.36 -16.99
CA VAL A 81 -10.88 6.75 -16.72
C VAL A 81 -10.92 6.99 -15.21
N HIS A 82 -10.36 8.10 -14.76
CA HIS A 82 -10.44 8.58 -13.39
C HIS A 82 -11.38 9.79 -13.31
N LEU A 83 -12.18 9.85 -12.23
CA LEU A 83 -13.11 10.94 -11.94
C LEU A 83 -12.73 11.60 -10.62
N SER A 84 -12.86 12.92 -10.52
CA SER A 84 -12.53 13.68 -9.31
C SER A 84 -13.73 14.31 -8.61
N ASP A 85 -14.88 14.42 -9.28
CA ASP A 85 -16.07 15.06 -8.71
C ASP A 85 -16.87 14.11 -7.80
N ALA A 86 -17.29 14.60 -6.63
CA ALA A 86 -17.97 13.79 -5.63
C ALA A 86 -19.33 13.24 -6.10
N GLU A 87 -20.01 13.93 -7.02
CA GLU A 87 -21.33 13.55 -7.55
C GLU A 87 -21.32 12.19 -8.27
N ASN A 88 -20.20 11.85 -8.92
CA ASN A 88 -20.06 10.58 -9.60
C ASN A 88 -19.79 9.40 -8.65
N TYR A 89 -19.41 9.66 -7.39
CA TYR A 89 -19.11 8.59 -6.43
C TYR A 89 -20.33 7.69 -6.19
N ASP A 90 -21.50 8.29 -6.01
CA ASP A 90 -22.75 7.56 -5.78
C ASP A 90 -23.29 6.87 -7.03
N LYS A 91 -22.82 7.23 -8.23
CA LYS A 91 -23.17 6.51 -9.48
C LYS A 91 -22.41 5.20 -9.63
N ILE A 92 -21.24 5.08 -8.98
CA ILE A 92 -20.35 3.91 -9.11
C ILE A 92 -20.41 3.04 -7.85
N TYR A 93 -20.33 3.64 -6.67
CA TYR A 93 -20.12 2.98 -5.38
C TYR A 93 -21.39 2.94 -4.52
N TYR A 94 -22.50 2.43 -5.05
CA TYR A 94 -23.80 2.35 -4.36
C TYR A 94 -24.22 0.91 -3.99
N MET A 95 -25.28 0.80 -3.18
CA MET A 95 -25.87 -0.50 -2.80
C MET A 95 -26.55 -1.16 -4.00
N GLY A 96 -26.18 -2.39 -4.33
CA GLY A 96 -26.64 -3.08 -5.54
C GLY A 96 -25.93 -2.63 -6.82
N THR A 97 -24.75 -2.01 -6.71
CA THR A 97 -23.97 -1.59 -7.87
C THR A 97 -23.74 -2.73 -8.86
N LYS A 98 -23.97 -2.45 -10.15
CA LYS A 98 -23.66 -3.36 -11.26
C LYS A 98 -22.19 -3.27 -11.69
N TYR A 99 -21.48 -2.24 -11.22
CA TYR A 99 -20.06 -2.08 -11.43
C TYR A 99 -19.32 -3.11 -10.58
N TRP A 100 -18.39 -3.83 -11.19
CA TRP A 100 -17.66 -4.92 -10.53
C TRP A 100 -16.17 -4.59 -10.47
N LYS A 101 -15.44 -5.21 -9.55
CA LYS A 101 -14.02 -4.90 -9.31
C LYS A 101 -13.18 -5.24 -10.57
N SER A 102 -12.22 -4.38 -10.93
CA SER A 102 -11.31 -4.65 -12.06
C SER A 102 -10.44 -5.90 -11.81
N PRO A 103 -10.57 -6.98 -12.61
CA PRO A 103 -9.81 -8.20 -12.39
C PRO A 103 -8.29 -7.97 -12.41
N ILE A 104 -7.79 -7.12 -13.32
CA ILE A 104 -6.35 -6.83 -13.44
C ILE A 104 -5.81 -6.18 -12.16
N TYR A 105 -6.54 -5.23 -11.58
CA TYR A 105 -6.11 -4.52 -10.38
C TYR A 105 -6.21 -5.40 -9.14
N TYR A 106 -7.34 -6.07 -8.92
CA TYR A 106 -7.58 -6.82 -7.68
C TYR A 106 -6.89 -8.18 -7.67
N ASN A 107 -6.71 -8.83 -8.82
CA ASN A 107 -5.94 -10.08 -8.85
C ASN A 107 -4.49 -9.81 -8.49
N ALA A 108 -3.90 -8.66 -8.86
CA ALA A 108 -2.51 -8.31 -8.54
C ALA A 108 -2.21 -8.37 -7.03
N LEU A 109 -3.23 -8.26 -6.16
CA LEU A 109 -3.11 -8.39 -4.71
C LEU A 109 -2.95 -9.84 -4.23
N CYS A 110 -2.89 -10.81 -5.15
CA CYS A 110 -2.53 -12.21 -4.91
C CYS A 110 -3.47 -12.96 -3.92
N VAL A 111 -4.73 -12.53 -3.83
CA VAL A 111 -5.79 -13.15 -3.00
C VAL A 111 -7.08 -13.42 -3.79
N PRO A 112 -7.03 -14.08 -4.97
CA PRO A 112 -8.19 -14.22 -5.85
C PRO A 112 -9.37 -14.98 -5.22
N HIS A 113 -9.13 -15.80 -4.20
CA HIS A 113 -10.19 -16.56 -3.54
C HIS A 113 -10.78 -15.88 -2.28
N SER A 114 -10.25 -14.73 -1.86
CA SER A 114 -10.82 -13.97 -0.73
C SER A 114 -12.06 -13.17 -1.15
N THR A 115 -12.91 -12.84 -0.18
CA THR A 115 -14.04 -11.92 -0.32
C THR A 115 -13.56 -10.60 -0.91
N PHE A 116 -12.46 -10.06 -0.38
CA PHE A 116 -11.90 -8.81 -0.87
C PHE A 116 -11.41 -8.91 -2.33
N GLY A 117 -10.68 -9.96 -2.71
CA GLY A 117 -10.12 -10.11 -4.05
C GLY A 117 -11.15 -10.43 -5.13
N THR A 118 -12.32 -10.96 -4.75
CA THR A 118 -13.36 -11.47 -5.68
C THR A 118 -13.90 -10.39 -6.62
N PRO A 119 -13.64 -10.47 -7.95
CA PRO A 119 -14.13 -9.48 -8.89
C PRO A 119 -15.65 -9.50 -9.11
N PRO A 120 -16.30 -10.64 -9.46
CA PRO A 120 -17.74 -10.68 -9.76
C PRO A 120 -18.63 -10.35 -8.54
N ASN A 121 -19.71 -9.60 -8.77
CA ASN A 121 -20.63 -9.17 -7.71
C ASN A 121 -21.41 -10.33 -7.07
N GLU A 122 -21.87 -11.30 -7.84
CA GLU A 122 -22.67 -12.43 -7.32
C GLU A 122 -21.85 -13.33 -6.38
N VAL A 123 -20.63 -13.70 -6.79
CA VAL A 123 -19.73 -14.51 -5.97
C VAL A 123 -19.32 -13.75 -4.71
N HIS A 124 -19.06 -12.45 -4.83
CA HIS A 124 -18.76 -11.61 -3.69
C HIS A 124 -19.94 -11.53 -2.71
N LYS A 125 -21.18 -11.38 -3.21
CA LYS A 125 -22.37 -11.27 -2.36
C LYS A 125 -22.50 -12.49 -1.44
N ILE A 126 -22.29 -13.69 -1.96
CA ILE A 126 -22.33 -14.95 -1.18
C ILE A 126 -21.21 -14.97 -0.13
N ARG A 127 -19.96 -14.72 -0.55
CA ARG A 127 -18.80 -14.71 0.37
C ARG A 127 -18.94 -13.65 1.46
N ARG A 128 -19.34 -12.44 1.07
CA ARG A 128 -19.58 -11.31 1.97
C ARG A 128 -20.72 -11.60 2.94
N GLY A 129 -21.80 -12.23 2.49
CA GLY A 129 -22.90 -12.64 3.36
C GLY A 129 -22.47 -13.64 4.42
N ALA A 130 -21.56 -14.57 4.10
CA ALA A 130 -20.99 -15.51 5.07
C ALA A 130 -20.06 -14.87 6.11
N LEU A 131 -19.42 -13.74 5.75
CA LEU A 131 -18.45 -13.02 6.59
C LEU A 131 -19.08 -11.91 7.45
N ASN A 132 -20.14 -11.26 6.95
CA ASN A 132 -20.80 -10.12 7.59
C ASN A 132 -21.18 -10.33 9.07
N PRO A 133 -21.73 -11.49 9.50
CA PRO A 133 -22.12 -11.69 10.90
C PRO A 133 -20.96 -11.48 11.89
N MET A 134 -19.75 -11.89 11.50
CA MET A 134 -18.55 -11.75 12.32
C MET A 134 -18.14 -10.29 12.52
N PHE A 135 -18.44 -9.41 11.57
CA PHE A 135 -18.14 -7.98 11.67
C PHE A 135 -19.37 -7.13 12.00
N SER A 136 -20.43 -7.74 12.53
CA SER A 136 -21.57 -6.99 13.05
C SER A 136 -21.17 -6.18 14.27
N ARG A 137 -21.87 -5.07 14.52
CA ARG A 137 -21.61 -4.23 15.70
C ARG A 137 -21.69 -5.03 17.01
N GLN A 138 -22.65 -5.96 17.10
CA GLN A 138 -22.81 -6.83 18.27
C GLN A 138 -21.58 -7.72 18.46
N LYS A 139 -21.12 -8.39 17.39
CA LYS A 139 -19.98 -9.30 17.47
C LYS A 139 -18.66 -8.58 17.78
N VAL A 140 -18.50 -7.36 17.26
CA VAL A 140 -17.32 -6.53 17.57
C VAL A 140 -17.31 -6.04 19.02
N LEU A 141 -18.47 -5.76 19.63
CA LEU A 141 -18.52 -5.41 21.06
C LEU A 141 -18.04 -6.55 21.96
N GLU A 142 -18.23 -7.82 21.56
CA GLU A 142 -17.67 -8.96 22.29
C GLU A 142 -16.12 -8.94 22.32
N LEU A 143 -15.48 -8.22 21.38
CA LEU A 143 -14.02 -8.08 21.28
C LEU A 143 -13.48 -6.86 22.04
N GLU A 144 -14.35 -6.02 22.62
CA GLU A 144 -13.96 -4.79 23.29
C GLU A 144 -12.90 -5.03 24.37
N GLY A 145 -13.02 -6.11 25.14
CA GLY A 145 -12.04 -6.49 26.15
C GLY A 145 -10.64 -6.77 25.58
N ILE A 146 -10.57 -7.40 24.39
CA ILE A 146 -9.31 -7.67 23.69
C ILE A 146 -8.69 -6.34 23.22
N VAL A 147 -9.50 -5.45 22.64
CA VAL A 147 -9.03 -4.13 22.18
C VAL A 147 -8.54 -3.29 23.35
N GLN A 148 -9.25 -3.29 24.48
CA GLN A 148 -8.84 -2.63 25.72
C GLN A 148 -7.51 -3.18 26.24
N GLU A 149 -7.33 -4.50 26.26
CA GLU A 149 -6.04 -5.12 26.64
C GLU A 149 -4.90 -4.64 25.73
N LYS A 150 -5.10 -4.60 24.41
CA LYS A 150 -4.06 -4.13 23.49
C LYS A 150 -3.77 -2.63 23.65
N ALA A 151 -4.79 -1.81 23.93
CA ALA A 151 -4.62 -0.40 24.25
C ALA A 151 -3.84 -0.19 25.56
N GLU A 152 -4.08 -1.02 26.58
CA GLU A 152 -3.31 -1.05 27.83
C GLU A 152 -1.85 -1.41 27.58
N LYS A 153 -1.57 -2.40 26.71
CA LYS A 153 -0.20 -2.78 26.31
C LYS A 153 0.54 -1.64 25.62
N VAL A 154 -0.12 -0.89 24.73
CA VAL A 154 0.46 0.34 24.14
C VAL A 154 0.82 1.35 25.23
N CYS A 155 -0.10 1.59 26.17
CA CYS A 155 0.16 2.52 27.28
C CYS A 155 1.31 2.05 28.19
N ALA A 156 1.41 0.73 28.45
CA ALA A 156 2.51 0.15 29.23
C ALA A 156 3.86 0.34 28.51
N ARG A 157 3.90 0.13 27.19
CA ARG A 157 5.12 0.36 26.39
C ARG A 157 5.52 1.82 26.39
N MET A 158 4.55 2.73 26.29
CA MET A 158 4.78 4.16 26.45
C MET A 158 5.33 4.51 27.83
N GLN A 159 4.74 3.98 28.90
CA GLN A 159 5.20 4.21 30.27
C GLN A 159 6.64 3.73 30.46
N GLN A 160 6.99 2.54 29.95
CA GLN A 160 8.37 2.04 29.98
C GLN A 160 9.34 2.97 29.23
N GLY A 161 8.92 3.53 28.09
CA GLY A 161 9.70 4.54 27.38
C GLY A 161 9.88 5.83 28.19
N VAL A 162 8.83 6.29 28.86
CA VAL A 162 8.88 7.44 29.78
C VAL A 162 9.88 7.20 30.91
N ASP A 163 9.78 6.05 31.58
CA ASP A 163 10.63 5.69 32.73
C ASP A 163 12.11 5.61 32.33
N ASN A 164 12.39 5.16 31.10
CA ASN A 164 13.74 5.02 30.56
C ASN A 164 14.24 6.28 29.81
N GLY A 165 13.41 7.32 29.67
CA GLY A 165 13.72 8.51 28.85
C GLY A 165 13.94 8.19 27.37
N GLN A 166 13.34 7.12 26.84
CA GLN A 166 13.51 6.66 25.47
C GLN A 166 12.27 6.94 24.62
N PRO A 167 12.46 7.29 23.33
CA PRO A 167 11.35 7.39 22.40
C PRO A 167 10.65 6.04 22.17
N VAL A 168 9.33 6.04 22.09
CA VAL A 168 8.52 4.86 21.74
C VAL A 168 7.90 5.02 20.37
N ASP A 169 8.08 4.01 19.53
CA ASP A 169 7.50 3.97 18.18
C ASP A 169 6.02 3.60 18.20
N LEU A 170 5.17 4.62 18.03
CA LEU A 170 3.73 4.43 17.94
C LEU A 170 3.26 4.01 16.56
N HIS A 171 4.05 4.23 15.50
CA HIS A 171 3.67 3.85 14.15
C HIS A 171 3.55 2.33 14.01
N HIS A 172 4.49 1.58 14.58
CA HIS A 172 4.40 0.13 14.67
C HIS A 172 3.48 -0.33 15.79
N ALA A 173 3.47 0.33 16.97
CA ALA A 173 2.59 -0.07 18.07
C ALA A 173 1.10 0.00 17.69
N PHE A 174 0.66 1.05 17.00
CA PHE A 174 -0.72 1.16 16.54
C PHE A 174 -1.09 0.11 15.50
N ARG A 175 -0.17 -0.28 14.63
CA ARG A 175 -0.39 -1.37 13.67
C ARG A 175 -0.41 -2.74 14.35
N ALA A 176 0.45 -2.92 15.35
CA ALA A 176 0.50 -4.13 16.17
C ALA A 176 -0.82 -4.36 16.91
N VAL A 177 -1.49 -3.31 17.42
CA VAL A 177 -2.84 -3.42 17.99
C VAL A 177 -3.79 -4.12 17.02
N SER A 178 -3.91 -3.62 15.79
CA SER A 178 -4.86 -4.16 14.81
C SER A 178 -4.51 -5.57 14.37
N VAL A 179 -3.22 -5.91 14.21
CA VAL A 179 -2.81 -7.28 13.85
C VAL A 179 -3.02 -8.26 15.00
N ASP A 180 -2.72 -7.86 16.23
CA ASP A 180 -2.92 -8.70 17.42
C ASP A 180 -4.42 -8.94 17.66
N VAL A 181 -5.27 -7.91 17.52
CA VAL A 181 -6.74 -8.04 17.62
C VAL A 181 -7.28 -8.96 16.53
N ILE A 182 -6.89 -8.77 15.27
CA ILE A 182 -7.46 -9.56 14.17
C ILE A 182 -6.94 -11.00 14.17
N SER A 183 -5.70 -11.26 14.55
CA SER A 183 -5.15 -12.62 14.62
C SER A 183 -5.85 -13.43 15.71
N ASP A 184 -6.08 -12.82 16.88
CA ASP A 184 -6.94 -13.38 17.93
C ASP A 184 -8.36 -13.60 17.42
N PHE A 185 -8.97 -12.59 16.80
CA PHE A 185 -10.34 -12.67 16.31
C PHE A 185 -10.55 -13.75 15.23
N ALA A 186 -9.57 -13.90 14.32
CA ALA A 186 -9.64 -14.80 13.19
C ALA A 186 -9.30 -16.25 13.55
N PHE A 187 -8.30 -16.47 14.39
CA PHE A 187 -7.69 -17.80 14.62
C PHE A 187 -7.72 -18.27 16.08
N ASP A 188 -8.19 -17.44 17.02
CA ASP A 188 -8.04 -17.69 18.46
C ASP A 188 -6.56 -17.85 18.86
N LYS A 189 -5.70 -17.08 18.19
CA LYS A 189 -4.25 -17.05 18.40
C LYS A 189 -3.70 -15.66 18.09
N CYS A 190 -3.24 -14.97 19.14
CA CYS A 190 -2.57 -13.68 19.01
C CYS A 190 -1.15 -13.85 18.46
N TYR A 191 -0.67 -12.87 17.71
CA TYR A 191 0.74 -12.83 17.24
C TYR A 191 1.68 -12.15 18.24
N ASP A 192 1.09 -11.45 19.21
CA ASP A 192 1.72 -10.74 20.32
C ASP A 192 2.83 -9.80 19.84
N PHE A 193 2.58 -9.05 18.76
CA PHE A 193 3.52 -8.07 18.25
C PHE A 193 3.83 -6.98 19.28
N LEU A 194 2.86 -6.57 20.10
CA LEU A 194 3.08 -5.57 21.15
C LEU A 194 4.06 -6.04 22.24
N GLU A 195 4.30 -7.34 22.37
CA GLU A 195 5.24 -7.91 23.35
C GLU A 195 6.64 -8.14 22.79
N ARG A 196 6.82 -8.01 21.47
CA ARG A 196 8.12 -8.18 20.83
C ARG A 196 8.97 -6.91 20.96
N ASP A 197 10.28 -7.10 21.02
CA ASP A 197 11.24 -6.00 21.04
C ASP A 197 11.11 -5.08 19.82
N ASP A 198 10.85 -5.67 18.64
CA ASP A 198 10.69 -4.96 17.37
C ASP A 198 9.26 -4.45 17.11
N ILE A 199 8.31 -4.72 18.00
CA ILE A 199 6.89 -4.33 17.88
C ILE A 199 6.28 -4.77 16.53
N GLY A 200 6.77 -5.89 15.98
CA GLY A 200 6.33 -6.39 14.67
C GLY A 200 6.85 -5.61 13.46
N ALA A 201 7.82 -4.68 13.60
CA ALA A 201 8.40 -3.91 12.49
C ALA A 201 8.84 -4.82 11.32
N THR A 202 9.46 -5.96 11.62
CA THR A 202 9.86 -6.93 10.57
C THR A 202 8.66 -7.41 9.72
N PHE A 203 7.51 -7.64 10.35
CA PHE A 203 6.30 -8.06 9.64
C PHE A 203 5.79 -6.97 8.70
N PHE A 204 5.69 -5.73 9.18
CA PHE A 204 5.18 -4.62 8.40
C PHE A 204 6.09 -4.27 7.23
N GLU A 205 7.41 -4.25 7.45
CA GLU A 205 8.39 -3.97 6.39
C GLU A 205 8.42 -5.06 5.31
N MET A 206 8.32 -6.33 5.69
CA MET A 206 8.29 -7.44 4.72
C MET A 206 6.98 -7.46 3.92
N ALA A 207 5.83 -7.23 4.58
CA ALA A 207 4.55 -7.08 3.90
C ALA A 207 4.58 -5.90 2.92
N ARG A 208 5.20 -4.78 3.32
CA ARG A 208 5.36 -3.59 2.48
C ARG A 208 6.28 -3.82 1.28
N GLY A 209 7.35 -4.61 1.47
CA GLY A 209 8.36 -4.91 0.45
C GLY A 209 7.81 -5.57 -0.82
N ILE A 210 6.63 -6.21 -0.77
CA ILE A 210 5.97 -6.77 -1.98
C ILE A 210 5.21 -5.73 -2.79
N GLY A 211 4.91 -4.56 -2.22
CA GLY A 211 4.08 -3.53 -2.83
C GLY A 211 4.49 -3.15 -4.27
N PRO A 212 5.77 -2.85 -4.55
CA PRO A 212 6.24 -2.55 -5.91
C PRO A 212 5.91 -3.63 -6.95
N ALA A 213 5.90 -4.91 -6.56
CA ALA A 213 5.55 -6.00 -7.46
C ALA A 213 4.08 -5.94 -7.93
N LEU A 214 3.17 -5.34 -7.13
CA LEU A 214 1.76 -5.19 -7.50
C LEU A 214 1.58 -4.37 -8.78
N TRP A 215 2.42 -3.34 -9.00
CA TRP A 215 2.39 -2.55 -10.23
C TRP A 215 2.90 -3.37 -11.42
N ALA A 216 3.91 -4.22 -11.23
CA ALA A 216 4.40 -5.11 -12.28
C ALA A 216 3.35 -6.19 -12.64
N PHE A 217 2.66 -6.76 -11.65
CA PHE A 217 1.60 -7.74 -11.87
C PHE A 217 0.43 -7.19 -12.69
N GLN A 218 0.09 -5.91 -12.51
CA GLN A 218 -0.93 -5.24 -13.34
C GLN A 218 -0.51 -5.10 -14.81
N GLN A 219 0.78 -4.96 -15.10
CA GLN A 219 1.30 -4.86 -16.47
C GLN A 219 1.49 -6.24 -17.11
N PHE A 220 1.98 -7.19 -16.31
CA PHE A 220 2.36 -8.53 -16.75
C PHE A 220 1.67 -9.59 -15.88
N PRO A 221 0.39 -9.91 -16.14
CA PRO A 221 -0.33 -10.95 -15.40
C PRO A 221 0.33 -12.33 -15.48
N SER A 222 1.07 -12.61 -16.56
CA SER A 222 1.88 -13.83 -16.68
C SER A 222 3.01 -13.90 -15.65
N PHE A 223 3.64 -12.77 -15.34
CA PHE A 223 4.66 -12.67 -14.30
C PHE A 223 4.07 -12.95 -12.92
N GLN A 224 2.88 -12.43 -12.65
CA GLN A 224 2.13 -12.76 -11.44
C GLN A 224 1.82 -14.27 -11.35
N ALA A 225 1.31 -14.85 -12.43
CA ALA A 225 0.96 -16.27 -12.46
C ALA A 225 2.18 -17.16 -12.21
N MET A 226 3.36 -16.75 -12.68
CA MET A 226 4.63 -17.41 -12.39
C MET A 226 4.99 -17.30 -10.90
N ALA A 227 4.91 -16.09 -10.32
CA ALA A 227 5.22 -15.86 -8.90
C ALA A 227 4.30 -16.65 -7.95
N LEU A 228 3.00 -16.77 -8.28
CA LEU A 228 2.04 -17.56 -7.50
C LEU A 228 2.24 -19.08 -7.61
N LYS A 229 2.94 -19.55 -8.66
CA LYS A 229 3.26 -20.96 -8.87
C LYS A 229 4.67 -21.31 -8.36
N THR A 230 5.44 -20.34 -7.90
CA THR A 230 6.76 -20.56 -7.32
C THR A 230 6.62 -21.44 -6.07
N PRO A 231 7.31 -22.59 -6.00
CA PRO A 231 7.33 -23.41 -4.79
C PRO A 231 7.77 -22.59 -3.55
N PRO A 232 7.13 -22.76 -2.38
CA PRO A 232 7.45 -21.96 -1.19
C PRO A 232 8.92 -21.97 -0.76
N TRP A 233 9.61 -23.09 -0.97
CA TRP A 233 11.03 -23.20 -0.64
C TRP A 233 11.92 -22.35 -1.58
N MET A 234 11.48 -22.03 -2.80
CA MET A 234 12.21 -21.18 -3.74
C MET A 234 12.01 -19.69 -3.48
N ALA A 235 10.86 -19.30 -2.92
CA ALA A 235 10.47 -17.90 -2.75
C ALA A 235 11.51 -17.04 -2.00
N PRO A 236 12.10 -17.48 -0.87
CA PRO A 236 13.13 -16.72 -0.16
C PRO A 236 14.39 -16.45 -0.99
N TYR A 237 14.72 -17.34 -1.93
CA TYR A 237 15.88 -17.20 -2.81
C TYR A 237 15.62 -16.22 -3.96
N MET A 238 14.36 -15.98 -4.32
CA MET A 238 13.99 -14.99 -5.34
C MET A 238 13.94 -13.57 -4.76
N SER A 239 13.34 -13.42 -3.58
CA SER A 239 13.41 -12.18 -2.80
C SER A 239 12.96 -12.42 -1.35
N LYS A 240 13.52 -11.67 -0.40
CA LYS A 240 13.12 -11.76 1.02
C LYS A 240 11.63 -11.45 1.24
N PRO A 241 11.02 -10.40 0.65
CA PRO A 241 9.60 -10.12 0.81
C PRO A 241 8.70 -11.25 0.27
N LEU A 242 9.05 -11.84 -0.88
CA LEU A 242 8.29 -12.97 -1.43
C LEU A 242 8.38 -14.20 -0.52
N GLY A 243 9.56 -14.52 0.00
CA GLY A 243 9.74 -15.59 0.98
C GLY A 243 8.88 -15.40 2.23
N TYR A 244 8.83 -14.17 2.76
CA TYR A 244 8.01 -13.84 3.92
C TYR A 244 6.50 -13.97 3.63
N VAL A 245 6.02 -13.40 2.53
CA VAL A 245 4.61 -13.49 2.13
C VAL A 245 4.18 -14.93 1.90
N THR A 246 4.98 -15.72 1.19
CA THR A 246 4.65 -17.15 0.99
C THR A 246 4.70 -17.92 2.31
N GLY A 247 5.64 -17.59 3.21
CA GLY A 247 5.69 -18.14 4.57
C GLY A 247 4.43 -17.84 5.37
N MET A 248 3.97 -16.59 5.37
CA MET A 248 2.71 -16.18 6.01
C MET A 248 1.50 -16.90 5.43
N GLN A 249 1.45 -17.05 4.11
CA GLN A 249 0.39 -17.79 3.44
C GLN A 249 0.37 -19.26 3.88
N MET A 250 1.53 -19.90 4.03
CA MET A 250 1.62 -21.26 4.57
C MET A 250 1.26 -21.34 6.05
N GLU A 251 1.57 -20.32 6.84
CA GLU A 251 1.14 -20.24 8.24
C GLU A 251 -0.39 -20.11 8.35
N CYS A 252 -1.03 -19.34 7.46
CA CYS A 252 -2.49 -19.28 7.37
C CYS A 252 -3.09 -20.66 7.08
N VAL A 253 -2.48 -21.46 6.20
CA VAL A 253 -2.91 -22.85 5.94
C VAL A 253 -2.87 -23.68 7.21
N ARG A 254 -1.75 -23.67 7.94
CA ARG A 254 -1.61 -24.41 9.20
C ARG A 254 -2.63 -24.00 10.25
N GLN A 255 -2.92 -22.70 10.36
CA GLN A 255 -3.93 -22.21 11.30
C GLN A 255 -5.34 -22.67 10.93
N ILE A 256 -5.68 -22.67 9.65
CA ILE A 256 -6.97 -23.20 9.17
C ILE A 256 -7.06 -24.72 9.41
N GLU A 257 -5.99 -25.48 9.15
CA GLU A 257 -5.92 -26.91 9.43
C GLU A 257 -6.12 -27.20 10.92
N GLY A 258 -5.47 -26.44 11.81
CA GLY A 258 -5.66 -26.56 13.25
C GLY A 258 -7.11 -26.28 13.69
N VAL A 259 -7.80 -25.32 13.06
CA VAL A 259 -9.23 -25.07 13.31
C VAL A 259 -10.08 -26.26 12.82
N GLN A 260 -9.78 -26.82 11.66
CA GLN A 260 -10.48 -28.00 11.14
C GLN A 260 -10.29 -29.23 12.03
N GLU A 261 -9.10 -29.44 12.58
CA GLU A 261 -8.82 -30.50 13.55
C GLU A 261 -9.64 -30.35 14.83
N LYS A 262 -9.67 -29.14 15.42
CA LYS A 262 -10.50 -28.84 16.59
C LYS A 262 -11.99 -29.11 16.33
N LEU A 263 -12.49 -28.74 15.14
CA LEU A 263 -13.87 -29.00 14.70
C LEU A 263 -14.18 -30.49 14.57
N ARG A 264 -13.23 -31.29 14.05
CA ARG A 264 -13.40 -32.75 13.91
C ARG A 264 -13.42 -33.48 15.25
N ASP A 265 -12.59 -33.03 16.19
CA ASP A 265 -12.45 -33.66 17.49
C ASP A 265 -13.62 -33.35 18.45
N ASN A 266 -14.62 -32.54 18.04
CA ASN A 266 -15.67 -32.01 18.90
C ASN A 266 -15.12 -31.38 20.20
N LYS A 267 -13.91 -30.86 20.15
CA LYS A 267 -13.34 -30.11 21.27
C LYS A 267 -14.10 -28.80 21.40
N ASP A 268 -14.29 -28.36 22.64
CA ASP A 268 -14.84 -27.03 22.91
C ASP A 268 -14.01 -26.00 22.11
N LEU A 269 -14.66 -25.37 21.13
CA LEU A 269 -14.02 -24.40 20.24
C LEU A 269 -13.81 -23.05 20.95
N GLY A 270 -14.29 -22.93 22.20
CA GLY A 270 -14.24 -21.69 22.95
C GLY A 270 -15.02 -20.60 22.22
N ARG A 271 -14.35 -19.49 21.92
CA ARG A 271 -14.95 -18.34 21.23
C ARG A 271 -15.10 -18.63 19.74
N GLN A 272 -16.26 -18.28 19.18
CA GLN A 272 -16.47 -18.31 17.73
C GLN A 272 -15.49 -17.36 17.01
N THR A 273 -14.72 -17.88 16.07
CA THR A 273 -13.78 -17.12 15.23
C THR A 273 -14.31 -16.97 13.82
N ILE A 274 -13.61 -16.15 13.01
CA ILE A 274 -13.93 -16.00 11.58
C ILE A 274 -13.87 -17.37 10.89
N PHE A 275 -12.80 -18.14 11.10
CA PHE A 275 -12.59 -19.38 10.36
C PHE A 275 -13.42 -20.56 10.88
N THR A 276 -13.74 -20.62 12.19
CA THR A 276 -14.74 -21.61 12.64
C THR A 276 -16.07 -21.36 11.95
N THR A 277 -16.49 -20.10 11.88
CA THR A 277 -17.74 -19.68 11.25
C THR A 277 -17.78 -19.93 9.75
N LEU A 278 -16.67 -19.77 9.03
CA LEU A 278 -16.63 -20.06 7.58
C LEU A 278 -16.59 -21.56 7.27
N LEU A 279 -16.19 -22.40 8.23
CA LEU A 279 -16.04 -23.85 8.09
C LEU A 279 -17.26 -24.66 8.53
N THR A 280 -18.07 -24.19 9.48
CA THR A 280 -19.23 -24.95 10.00
C THR A 280 -20.41 -25.01 9.03
N GLY A 281 -20.52 -24.09 8.08
CA GLY A 281 -21.59 -24.07 7.07
C GLY A 281 -22.99 -23.67 7.58
N GLU A 282 -23.15 -23.47 8.89
CA GLU A 282 -24.39 -22.99 9.51
C GLU A 282 -24.63 -21.49 9.23
N ASP A 283 -25.91 -21.11 9.14
CA ASP A 283 -26.36 -19.73 8.90
C ASP A 283 -25.72 -19.04 7.69
N LYS A 284 -25.46 -19.80 6.62
CA LYS A 284 -24.84 -19.28 5.40
C LYS A 284 -25.85 -18.90 4.31
N PRO A 285 -25.53 -17.88 3.49
CA PRO A 285 -26.34 -17.55 2.34
C PRO A 285 -26.51 -18.74 1.38
N GLU A 286 -27.64 -18.76 0.68
CA GLU A 286 -27.89 -19.74 -0.38
C GLU A 286 -26.74 -19.74 -1.41
N GLY A 287 -26.28 -20.95 -1.78
CA GLY A 287 -25.17 -21.13 -2.70
C GLY A 287 -23.77 -21.02 -2.07
N TYR A 288 -23.66 -20.74 -0.77
CA TYR A 288 -22.38 -20.82 -0.07
C TYR A 288 -21.88 -22.27 -0.02
N LYS A 289 -20.64 -22.48 -0.47
CA LYS A 289 -19.93 -23.75 -0.38
C LYS A 289 -18.74 -23.56 0.53
N ILE A 290 -18.57 -24.46 1.49
CA ILE A 290 -17.41 -24.45 2.39
C ILE A 290 -16.14 -24.49 1.52
N PRO A 291 -15.29 -23.46 1.53
CA PRO A 291 -14.12 -23.42 0.67
C PRO A 291 -13.05 -24.39 1.15
N THR A 292 -12.17 -24.82 0.25
CA THR A 292 -11.02 -25.64 0.63
C THR A 292 -10.05 -24.84 1.49
N THR A 293 -9.19 -25.52 2.25
CA THR A 293 -8.11 -24.87 3.04
C THR A 293 -7.27 -23.92 2.17
N TRP A 294 -6.97 -24.32 0.93
CA TRP A 294 -6.20 -23.49 0.01
C TRP A 294 -6.97 -22.25 -0.48
N GLN A 295 -8.29 -22.32 -0.59
CA GLN A 295 -9.13 -21.15 -0.88
C GLN A 295 -9.27 -20.23 0.34
N LEU A 296 -9.44 -20.81 1.53
CA LEU A 296 -9.54 -20.06 2.80
C LEU A 296 -8.23 -19.36 3.16
N LYS A 297 -7.08 -19.89 2.73
CA LYS A 297 -5.78 -19.22 2.85
C LYS A 297 -5.81 -17.77 2.36
N ASP A 298 -6.47 -17.52 1.23
CA ASP A 298 -6.55 -16.17 0.67
C ASP A 298 -7.41 -15.25 1.54
N GLU A 299 -8.49 -15.75 2.13
CA GLU A 299 -9.30 -15.00 3.10
C GLU A 299 -8.52 -14.71 4.39
N ALA A 300 -7.83 -15.72 4.93
CA ALA A 300 -6.96 -15.61 6.09
C ALA A 300 -5.87 -14.55 5.91
N TYR A 301 -5.13 -14.66 4.80
CA TYR A 301 -4.10 -13.69 4.46
C TYR A 301 -4.70 -12.29 4.20
N SER A 302 -5.86 -12.22 3.53
CA SER A 302 -6.52 -10.94 3.24
C SER A 302 -6.98 -10.21 4.51
N VAL A 303 -7.50 -10.92 5.51
CA VAL A 303 -7.96 -10.32 6.77
C VAL A 303 -6.77 -9.81 7.59
N LEU A 304 -5.67 -10.57 7.67
CA LEU A 304 -4.44 -10.16 8.36
C LEU A 304 -3.82 -8.90 7.73
N VAL A 305 -3.63 -8.90 6.41
CA VAL A 305 -2.99 -7.77 5.71
C VAL A 305 -3.89 -6.52 5.70
N ALA A 306 -5.22 -6.69 5.66
CA ALA A 306 -6.14 -5.55 5.73
C ALA A 306 -6.01 -4.77 7.05
N ALA A 307 -5.78 -5.47 8.16
CA ALA A 307 -5.58 -4.86 9.48
C ALA A 307 -4.17 -4.29 9.67
N ALA A 308 -3.19 -4.75 8.90
CA ALA A 308 -1.79 -4.42 9.11
C ALA A 308 -1.47 -2.93 8.97
N ASP A 309 -2.08 -2.23 8.03
CA ASP A 309 -1.76 -0.82 7.77
C ASP A 309 -2.89 0.15 8.08
N THR A 310 -4.14 -0.22 7.80
CA THR A 310 -5.22 0.77 7.63
C THR A 310 -5.59 1.50 8.93
N THR A 311 -6.02 0.77 9.96
CA THR A 311 -6.38 1.37 11.26
C THR A 311 -5.15 1.95 11.96
N GLY A 312 -4.03 1.23 11.94
CA GLY A 312 -2.76 1.69 12.48
C GLY A 312 -2.32 3.04 11.91
N ASN A 313 -2.42 3.22 10.59
CA ASN A 313 -2.10 4.49 9.95
C ASN A 313 -3.04 5.62 10.38
N ALA A 314 -4.35 5.36 10.50
CA ALA A 314 -5.32 6.34 10.99
C ALA A 314 -5.01 6.77 12.43
N MET A 315 -4.63 5.84 13.30
CA MET A 315 -4.16 6.15 14.65
C MET A 315 -2.87 6.97 14.64
N THR A 316 -1.88 6.62 13.82
CA THR A 316 -0.61 7.36 13.69
C THR A 316 -0.85 8.80 13.24
N VAL A 317 -1.67 9.01 12.20
CA VAL A 317 -1.97 10.35 11.66
C VAL A 317 -2.75 11.18 12.68
N ALA A 318 -3.74 10.61 13.35
CA ALA A 318 -4.48 11.30 14.40
C ALA A 318 -3.54 11.68 15.56
N ALA A 319 -2.75 10.74 16.06
CA ALA A 319 -1.87 10.97 17.21
C ALA A 319 -0.80 12.01 16.91
N PHE A 320 -0.16 11.95 15.74
CA PHE A 320 0.82 12.94 15.30
C PHE A 320 0.21 14.35 15.30
N ASN A 321 -0.96 14.53 14.67
CA ASN A 321 -1.57 15.85 14.56
C ASN A 321 -2.06 16.41 15.90
N VAL A 322 -2.59 15.55 16.78
CA VAL A 322 -2.97 15.96 18.15
C VAL A 322 -1.73 16.41 18.91
N LEU A 323 -0.64 15.65 18.89
CA LEU A 323 0.58 15.98 19.62
C LEU A 323 1.35 17.16 19.03
N HIS A 324 1.22 17.40 17.73
CA HIS A 324 1.83 18.55 17.06
C HIS A 324 1.07 19.86 17.37
N ASN A 325 -0.21 19.77 17.72
CA ASN A 325 -1.04 20.93 18.07
C ASN A 325 -1.52 20.87 19.52
N GLN A 326 -0.79 21.59 20.38
CA GLN A 326 -1.06 21.62 21.82
C GLN A 326 -2.49 22.06 22.19
N SER A 327 -3.13 22.92 21.37
CA SER A 327 -4.52 23.34 21.61
C SER A 327 -5.49 22.17 21.38
N ILE A 328 -5.27 21.38 20.33
CA ILE A 328 -6.09 20.17 20.06
C ILE A 328 -5.89 19.16 21.19
N TYR A 329 -4.65 18.92 21.60
CA TYR A 329 -4.33 17.99 22.67
C TYR A 329 -5.00 18.39 23.99
N GLN A 330 -4.93 19.66 24.38
CA GLN A 330 -5.57 20.16 25.61
C GLN A 330 -7.09 19.99 25.60
N LYS A 331 -7.76 20.29 24.48
CA LYS A 331 -9.22 20.11 24.35
C LYS A 331 -9.62 18.64 24.44
N LEU A 332 -8.89 17.76 23.75
CA LEU A 332 -9.15 16.32 23.78
C LEU A 332 -8.96 15.75 25.19
N VAL A 333 -7.88 16.13 25.86
CA VAL A 333 -7.62 15.69 27.25
C VAL A 333 -8.69 16.22 28.20
N ALA A 334 -9.13 17.47 28.07
CA ALA A 334 -10.16 18.04 28.92
C ALA A 334 -11.48 17.26 28.82
N GLU A 335 -11.94 16.95 27.61
CA GLU A 335 -13.14 16.13 27.39
C GLU A 335 -13.00 14.72 28.01
N LEU A 336 -11.84 14.09 27.82
CA LEU A 336 -11.56 12.76 28.39
C LEU A 336 -11.47 12.78 29.92
N GLU A 337 -10.88 13.83 30.52
CA GLU A 337 -10.79 13.98 31.97
C GLU A 337 -12.15 14.25 32.62
N GLU A 338 -13.01 15.03 31.97
CA GLU A 338 -14.37 15.30 32.43
C GLU A 338 -15.21 14.00 32.46
N LYS A 339 -15.18 13.23 31.37
CA LYS A 339 -15.96 11.98 31.27
C LYS A 339 -15.36 10.85 32.12
N PHE A 340 -14.04 10.79 32.22
CA PHE A 340 -13.33 9.69 32.87
C PHE A 340 -12.35 10.21 33.95
N PRO A 341 -12.82 10.61 35.15
CA PRO A 341 -11.94 11.21 36.16
C PRO A 341 -10.80 10.29 36.64
N ASP A 342 -11.02 8.98 36.70
CA ASP A 342 -9.97 7.99 36.97
C ASP A 342 -9.13 7.71 35.71
N ARG A 343 -7.80 7.82 35.83
CA ARG A 343 -6.82 7.56 34.76
C ARG A 343 -6.59 6.09 34.49
N SER A 344 -6.84 5.26 35.50
CA SER A 344 -6.53 3.84 35.49
C SER A 344 -7.67 2.97 34.98
N GLN A 345 -8.90 3.49 34.99
CA GLN A 345 -10.09 2.75 34.55
C GLN A 345 -10.02 2.38 33.07
N ARG A 346 -10.63 1.24 32.73
CA ARG A 346 -10.85 0.83 31.34
C ARG A 346 -11.94 1.68 30.71
N LEU A 347 -11.70 2.15 29.49
CA LEU A 347 -12.61 3.04 28.78
C LEU A 347 -13.49 2.24 27.83
N SER A 348 -14.81 2.31 28.01
CA SER A 348 -15.73 1.59 27.14
C SER A 348 -15.87 2.27 25.77
N PHE A 349 -15.90 1.46 24.70
CA PHE A 349 -16.16 1.92 23.35
C PHE A 349 -17.47 2.71 23.24
N VAL A 350 -18.55 2.22 23.86
CA VAL A 350 -19.88 2.85 23.79
C VAL A 350 -19.90 4.23 24.47
N GLU A 351 -19.05 4.44 25.47
CA GLU A 351 -18.91 5.74 26.12
C GLU A 351 -18.00 6.67 25.32
N LEU A 352 -16.90 6.16 24.78
CA LEU A 352 -15.96 6.91 23.95
C LEU A 352 -16.57 7.38 22.64
N GLU A 353 -17.41 6.58 21.99
CA GLU A 353 -18.05 6.96 20.71
C GLU A 353 -19.07 8.12 20.85
N ARG A 354 -19.44 8.48 22.09
CA ARG A 354 -20.36 9.59 22.39
C ARG A 354 -19.62 10.90 22.63
N LEU A 355 -18.29 10.88 22.72
CA LEU A 355 -17.48 12.05 22.99
C LEU A 355 -17.26 12.87 21.71
N PRO A 356 -17.87 14.07 21.59
CA PRO A 356 -17.88 14.80 20.33
C PRO A 356 -16.48 15.21 19.84
N TYR A 357 -15.59 15.64 20.73
CA TYR A 357 -14.25 16.08 20.34
C TYR A 357 -13.34 14.90 19.97
N LEU A 358 -13.38 13.78 20.70
CA LEU A 358 -12.71 12.54 20.30
C LEU A 358 -13.22 12.03 18.95
N THR A 359 -14.54 12.02 18.72
CA THR A 359 -15.13 11.67 17.42
C THR A 359 -14.60 12.59 16.32
N ALA A 360 -14.53 13.89 16.57
CA ALA A 360 -14.00 14.87 15.62
C ALA A 360 -12.53 14.62 15.27
N VAL A 361 -11.69 14.30 16.27
CA VAL A 361 -10.28 13.93 16.08
C VAL A 361 -10.15 12.66 15.24
N ILE A 362 -10.96 11.63 15.52
CA ILE A 362 -10.94 10.37 14.78
C ILE A 362 -11.39 10.58 13.34
N LYS A 363 -12.45 11.36 13.10
CA LYS A 363 -12.91 11.67 11.74
C LYS A 363 -11.86 12.43 10.94
N GLU A 364 -11.21 13.42 11.56
CA GLU A 364 -10.13 14.16 10.88
C GLU A 364 -8.89 13.29 10.63
N GLY A 365 -8.56 12.38 11.56
CA GLY A 365 -7.53 11.36 11.38
C GLY A 365 -7.84 10.38 10.23
N LEU A 366 -9.08 9.93 10.12
CA LEU A 366 -9.53 9.09 8.99
C LEU A 366 -9.50 9.85 7.66
N ARG A 367 -9.85 11.14 7.66
CA ARG A 367 -9.83 11.98 6.46
C ARG A 367 -8.41 12.10 5.90
N LEU A 368 -7.44 12.40 6.76
CA LEU A 368 -6.07 12.69 6.38
C LEU A 368 -5.14 11.46 6.32
N SER A 369 -5.58 10.30 6.82
CA SER A 369 -4.78 9.07 6.71
C SER A 369 -4.91 8.36 5.37
N PHE A 370 -5.95 8.66 4.58
CA PHE A 370 -6.20 8.09 3.26
C PHE A 370 -6.00 6.56 3.22
N GLY A 371 -6.64 5.82 4.14
CA GLY A 371 -6.37 4.39 4.38
C GLY A 371 -6.17 3.55 3.11
N VAL A 372 -6.96 3.82 2.06
CA VAL A 372 -6.61 3.48 0.67
C VAL A 372 -6.60 4.75 -0.18
N VAL A 373 -5.40 5.18 -0.60
CA VAL A 373 -5.19 6.38 -1.46
C VAL A 373 -5.81 6.16 -2.84
N GLY A 374 -5.71 4.92 -3.33
CA GLY A 374 -5.85 4.58 -4.74
C GLY A 374 -7.24 4.69 -5.36
N ARG A 375 -7.25 4.56 -6.68
CA ARG A 375 -8.36 4.74 -7.64
C ARG A 375 -9.55 3.77 -7.54
N LEU A 376 -9.50 2.78 -6.65
CA LEU A 376 -10.53 1.73 -6.44
C LEU A 376 -11.33 1.33 -7.71
N PRO A 377 -10.65 0.79 -8.74
CA PRO A 377 -11.20 0.68 -10.08
C PRO A 377 -12.39 -0.27 -10.18
N ARG A 378 -13.34 0.09 -11.02
CA ARG A 378 -14.54 -0.69 -11.32
C ARG A 378 -14.74 -0.82 -12.82
N VAL A 379 -15.16 -2.00 -13.26
CA VAL A 379 -15.54 -2.27 -14.64
C VAL A 379 -16.97 -1.78 -14.84
N VAL A 380 -17.16 -0.97 -15.87
CA VAL A 380 -18.47 -0.45 -16.31
C VAL A 380 -19.34 -1.62 -16.77
N PRO A 381 -20.59 -1.73 -16.30
CA PRO A 381 -21.49 -2.81 -16.68
C PRO A 381 -21.85 -2.78 -18.17
N GLN A 382 -22.45 -3.86 -18.66
CA GLN A 382 -23.03 -3.89 -20.01
C GLN A 382 -24.05 -2.75 -20.16
N GLY A 383 -24.06 -2.10 -21.33
CA GLY A 383 -24.87 -0.91 -21.61
C GLY A 383 -24.14 0.43 -21.40
N GLY A 384 -22.92 0.41 -20.83
CA GLY A 384 -22.11 1.61 -20.64
C GLY A 384 -22.65 2.56 -19.57
N ALA A 385 -21.98 3.70 -19.40
CA ALA A 385 -22.34 4.73 -18.44
C ALA A 385 -21.85 6.11 -18.91
N GLU A 386 -22.53 7.17 -18.50
CA GLU A 386 -22.16 8.54 -18.83
C GLU A 386 -21.59 9.27 -17.61
N PHE A 387 -20.42 9.90 -17.79
CA PHE A 387 -19.74 10.71 -16.78
C PHE A 387 -19.29 12.02 -17.42
N ASN A 388 -19.72 13.16 -16.83
CA ASN A 388 -19.31 14.50 -17.25
C ASN A 388 -19.48 14.74 -18.77
N GLY A 389 -20.57 14.23 -19.37
CA GLY A 389 -20.85 14.36 -20.81
C GLY A 389 -20.11 13.37 -21.72
N HIS A 390 -19.36 12.41 -21.14
CA HIS A 390 -18.66 11.37 -21.88
C HIS A 390 -19.28 9.99 -21.63
N TYR A 391 -19.66 9.30 -22.70
CA TYR A 391 -20.10 7.91 -22.64
C TYR A 391 -18.90 6.95 -22.58
N ILE A 392 -18.88 6.11 -21.54
CA ILE A 392 -17.90 5.05 -21.30
C ILE A 392 -18.57 3.70 -21.58
N PRO A 393 -18.12 2.95 -22.60
CA PRO A 393 -18.74 1.66 -22.90
C PRO A 393 -18.54 0.61 -21.80
N GLY A 394 -19.41 -0.40 -21.78
CA GLY A 394 -19.25 -1.55 -20.88
C GLY A 394 -17.95 -2.30 -21.12
N GLY A 395 -17.33 -2.80 -20.04
CA GLY A 395 -16.05 -3.50 -20.08
C GLY A 395 -14.82 -2.61 -19.86
N TYR A 396 -14.95 -1.28 -19.96
CA TYR A 396 -13.90 -0.34 -19.56
C TYR A 396 -13.90 -0.06 -18.06
N VAL A 397 -12.85 0.59 -17.57
CA VAL A 397 -12.62 0.82 -16.14
C VAL A 397 -12.86 2.29 -15.80
N VAL A 398 -13.57 2.52 -14.69
CA VAL A 398 -13.72 3.83 -14.04
C VAL A 398 -13.24 3.74 -12.60
N GLY A 399 -12.66 4.81 -12.08
CA GLY A 399 -12.13 4.86 -10.72
C GLY A 399 -12.18 6.25 -10.11
N MET A 400 -12.18 6.28 -8.78
CA MET A 400 -12.13 7.50 -7.97
C MET A 400 -11.23 7.25 -6.77
N SER A 401 -10.60 8.31 -6.26
CA SER A 401 -9.60 8.22 -5.20
C SER A 401 -10.04 8.99 -3.96
N SER A 402 -9.87 8.39 -2.78
CA SER A 402 -10.07 9.09 -1.50
C SER A 402 -9.16 10.30 -1.37
N TRP A 403 -7.95 10.22 -1.95
CA TRP A 403 -6.99 11.32 -2.04
C TRP A 403 -7.61 12.62 -2.54
N MET A 404 -8.38 12.54 -3.63
CA MET A 404 -8.99 13.72 -4.25
C MET A 404 -10.24 14.14 -3.50
N MET A 405 -11.08 13.20 -3.10
CA MET A 405 -12.33 13.50 -2.41
C MET A 405 -12.12 14.15 -1.04
N HIS A 406 -11.19 13.63 -0.24
CA HIS A 406 -10.91 14.16 1.09
C HIS A 406 -10.12 15.48 1.07
N ARG A 407 -9.54 15.84 -0.08
CA ARG A 407 -8.79 17.08 -0.31
C ARG A 407 -9.52 18.08 -1.21
N ASP A 408 -10.79 17.85 -1.53
CA ASP A 408 -11.58 18.80 -2.31
C ASP A 408 -11.86 20.06 -1.47
N PRO A 409 -11.33 21.24 -1.84
CA PRO A 409 -11.52 22.48 -1.08
C PRO A 409 -12.98 22.97 -1.11
N HIS A 410 -13.81 22.52 -2.06
CA HIS A 410 -15.24 22.83 -2.09
C HIS A 410 -16.02 22.04 -1.02
N VAL A 411 -15.49 20.89 -0.60
CA VAL A 411 -16.06 20.09 0.48
C VAL A 411 -15.41 20.45 1.82
N PHE A 412 -14.09 20.35 1.89
CA PHE A 412 -13.26 20.51 3.07
C PHE A 412 -12.43 21.80 2.95
N HIS A 413 -12.91 22.91 3.53
CA HIS A 413 -12.14 24.16 3.59
C HIS A 413 -10.78 23.93 4.29
N ASP A 414 -9.71 24.51 3.72
CA ASP A 414 -8.31 24.24 4.08
C ASP A 414 -8.04 22.73 4.20
N PRO A 415 -8.12 21.97 3.09
CA PRO A 415 -8.17 20.52 3.13
C PRO A 415 -6.91 19.87 3.72
N GLU A 416 -5.76 20.55 3.70
CA GLU A 416 -4.51 20.03 4.25
C GLU A 416 -4.39 20.23 5.77
N ARG A 417 -5.21 21.11 6.36
CA ARG A 417 -5.18 21.41 7.79
C ARG A 417 -5.96 20.35 8.56
N PHE A 418 -5.31 19.74 9.56
CA PHE A 418 -5.97 18.93 10.56
C PHE A 418 -6.79 19.84 11.50
N ASP A 419 -8.10 19.82 11.34
CA ASP A 419 -9.04 20.67 12.09
C ASP A 419 -10.23 19.86 12.60
N PRO A 420 -10.21 19.38 13.86
CA PRO A 420 -11.35 18.70 14.47
C PRO A 420 -12.62 19.57 14.54
N GLU A 421 -12.48 20.89 14.68
CA GLU A 421 -13.61 21.80 14.87
C GLU A 421 -14.58 21.80 13.68
N ARG A 422 -14.11 21.42 12.47
CA ARG A 422 -14.98 21.28 11.29
C ARG A 422 -16.11 20.26 11.49
N TRP A 423 -15.91 19.28 12.37
CA TRP A 423 -16.87 18.23 12.70
C TRP A 423 -17.82 18.62 13.84
N LEU A 424 -17.59 19.76 14.49
CA LEU A 424 -18.40 20.26 15.62
C LEU A 424 -19.37 21.37 15.19
N LYS A 425 -19.51 21.59 13.88
CA LYS A 425 -20.45 22.54 13.29
C LYS A 425 -21.89 22.02 13.37
N SER A 426 -22.81 22.67 12.67
CA SER A 426 -24.22 22.25 12.61
C SER A 426 -24.36 20.80 12.14
N GLN A 427 -25.43 20.12 12.57
CA GLN A 427 -25.71 18.74 12.19
C GLN A 427 -25.88 18.55 10.66
N GLU A 428 -26.25 19.60 9.94
CA GLU A 428 -26.30 19.62 8.48
C GLU A 428 -24.89 19.57 7.89
N GLU A 429 -23.99 20.41 8.39
CA GLU A 429 -22.62 20.48 7.93
C GLU A 429 -21.85 19.19 8.25
N PHE A 430 -22.05 18.63 9.45
CA PHE A 430 -21.51 17.32 9.81
C PHE A 430 -21.93 16.24 8.80
N ARG A 431 -23.22 16.17 8.45
CA ARG A 431 -23.74 15.20 7.49
C ARG A 431 -23.17 15.41 6.09
N ARG A 432 -23.01 16.67 5.65
CA ARG A 432 -22.41 17.00 4.37
C ARG A 432 -20.95 16.55 4.31
N LEU A 433 -20.15 16.83 5.33
CA LEU A 433 -18.75 16.41 5.40
C LEU A 433 -18.62 14.89 5.48
N ASP A 434 -19.42 14.24 6.32
CA ASP A 434 -19.40 12.79 6.49
C ASP A 434 -19.81 12.05 5.22
N HIS A 435 -20.79 12.59 4.49
CA HIS A 435 -21.17 12.05 3.18
C HIS A 435 -20.05 12.14 2.14
N ASN A 436 -19.15 13.12 2.21
CA ASN A 436 -18.07 13.26 1.23
C ASN A 436 -16.76 12.61 1.70
N MET A 437 -16.69 12.16 2.94
CA MET A 437 -15.59 11.37 3.48
C MET A 437 -15.85 9.88 3.24
N ILE A 438 -14.93 9.20 2.56
CA ILE A 438 -15.08 7.80 2.11
C ILE A 438 -13.93 6.89 2.59
N PRO A 439 -13.51 6.93 3.86
CA PRO A 439 -12.33 6.20 4.33
C PRO A 439 -12.53 4.68 4.27
N PHE A 440 -13.78 4.22 4.33
CA PHE A 440 -14.18 2.81 4.25
C PHE A 440 -14.83 2.44 2.91
N GLY A 441 -14.87 3.36 1.95
CA GLY A 441 -15.69 3.26 0.74
C GLY A 441 -17.20 3.22 1.02
N ARG A 442 -17.99 2.89 -0.02
CA ARG A 442 -19.46 2.82 0.05
C ARG A 442 -20.04 1.66 -0.75
N GLY A 443 -21.30 1.34 -0.47
CA GLY A 443 -22.07 0.36 -1.21
C GLY A 443 -21.74 -1.08 -0.85
N THR A 444 -22.05 -2.02 -1.73
CA THR A 444 -21.89 -3.47 -1.47
C THR A 444 -20.44 -3.89 -1.25
N ARG A 445 -19.47 -3.04 -1.61
CA ARG A 445 -18.02 -3.29 -1.48
C ARG A 445 -17.37 -2.46 -0.38
N GLN A 446 -18.16 -1.81 0.49
CA GLN A 446 -17.66 -1.09 1.67
C GLN A 446 -16.83 -2.00 2.57
N CYS A 447 -15.86 -1.44 3.30
CA CYS A 447 -15.02 -2.16 4.24
C CYS A 447 -15.85 -3.05 5.18
N VAL A 448 -15.44 -4.31 5.36
CA VAL A 448 -16.09 -5.23 6.29
C VAL A 448 -15.73 -4.92 7.73
N GLY A 449 -14.47 -4.56 7.97
CA GLY A 449 -13.94 -4.30 9.30
C GLY A 449 -14.24 -2.91 9.86
N MET A 450 -15.12 -2.11 9.22
CA MET A 450 -15.40 -0.74 9.67
C MET A 450 -15.83 -0.66 11.15
N PRO A 451 -16.73 -1.53 11.66
CA PRO A 451 -17.09 -1.48 13.08
C PRO A 451 -15.90 -1.77 14.00
N LEU A 452 -15.06 -2.76 13.65
CA LEU A 452 -13.85 -3.11 14.41
C LEU A 452 -12.83 -1.98 14.40
N ALA A 453 -12.58 -1.37 13.23
CA ALA A 453 -11.66 -0.25 13.09
C ALA A 453 -12.08 0.95 13.95
N TYR A 454 -13.38 1.26 14.03
CA TYR A 454 -13.86 2.29 14.95
C TYR A 454 -13.60 1.91 16.41
N THR A 455 -13.91 0.68 16.83
CA THR A 455 -13.63 0.23 18.20
C THR A 455 -12.15 0.39 18.55
N GLU A 456 -11.24 -0.04 17.67
CA GLU A 456 -9.79 0.16 17.83
C GLU A 456 -9.42 1.65 17.92
N LEU A 457 -9.90 2.49 17.00
CA LEU A 457 -9.59 3.93 16.99
C LEU A 457 -10.04 4.63 18.29
N TYR A 458 -11.27 4.41 18.72
CA TYR A 458 -11.82 5.04 19.91
C TYR A 458 -11.13 4.55 21.18
N VAL A 459 -11.02 3.24 21.36
CA VAL A 459 -10.45 2.65 22.58
C VAL A 459 -8.97 2.97 22.69
N THR A 460 -8.18 2.80 21.63
CA THR A 460 -6.73 3.01 21.70
C THR A 460 -6.38 4.49 21.86
N LEU A 461 -6.92 5.39 21.04
CA LEU A 461 -6.61 6.83 21.15
C LEU A 461 -7.20 7.44 22.42
N GLY A 462 -8.44 7.08 22.78
CA GLY A 462 -9.07 7.54 24.01
C GLY A 462 -8.27 7.13 25.25
N THR A 463 -7.86 5.85 25.32
CA THR A 463 -7.07 5.34 26.45
C THR A 463 -5.70 6.01 26.51
N LEU A 464 -5.00 6.15 25.38
CA LEU A 464 -3.68 6.78 25.31
C LEU A 464 -3.72 8.23 25.79
N PHE A 465 -4.59 9.07 25.22
CA PHE A 465 -4.64 10.49 25.59
C PHE A 465 -5.20 10.72 26.98
N ARG A 466 -6.07 9.82 27.46
CA ARG A 466 -6.53 9.85 28.85
C ARG A 466 -5.42 9.50 29.83
N ARG A 467 -4.60 8.49 29.52
CA ARG A 467 -3.50 8.00 30.37
C ARG A 467 -2.36 9.00 30.47
N PHE A 468 -2.07 9.69 29.37
CA PHE A 468 -1.01 10.69 29.28
C PHE A 468 -1.61 12.07 28.97
N PRO A 469 -2.08 12.82 29.99
CA PRO A 469 -2.72 14.12 29.79
C PRO A 469 -1.74 15.26 29.52
N ARG A 470 -0.44 15.07 29.81
CA ARG A 470 0.62 16.05 29.59
C ARG A 470 1.94 15.36 29.30
N GLY A 471 2.90 16.12 28.75
CA GLY A 471 4.31 15.75 28.70
C GLY A 471 4.72 14.94 27.48
N LEU A 472 3.80 14.51 26.63
CA LEU A 472 4.13 13.85 25.36
C LEU A 472 4.52 14.87 24.30
N ARG A 473 5.62 14.61 23.58
CA ARG A 473 6.01 15.35 22.37
C ARG A 473 6.53 14.41 21.30
N VAL A 474 6.31 14.79 20.05
CA VAL A 474 6.83 14.09 18.88
C VAL A 474 8.37 14.16 18.87
N PHE A 475 9.02 13.08 18.45
CA PHE A 475 10.48 12.91 18.39
C PHE A 475 10.89 12.57 16.96
N ASN A 476 11.72 13.43 16.34
CA ASN A 476 12.22 13.25 14.98
C ASN A 476 11.14 12.96 13.91
N THR A 477 9.91 13.45 14.09
CA THR A 477 8.85 13.38 13.06
C THR A 477 8.38 14.79 12.76
N THR A 478 8.30 15.16 11.49
CA THR A 478 7.89 16.50 11.06
C THR A 478 6.64 16.44 10.18
N PRO A 479 5.94 17.56 9.96
CA PRO A 479 4.82 17.60 9.03
C PRO A 479 5.21 17.13 7.62
N GLU A 480 6.46 17.35 7.20
CA GLU A 480 6.97 16.90 5.90
C GLU A 480 7.10 15.39 5.82
N THR A 481 7.56 14.72 6.89
CA THR A 481 7.65 13.24 6.91
C THR A 481 6.27 12.58 6.89
N MET A 482 5.25 13.28 7.39
CA MET A 482 3.86 12.83 7.43
C MET A 482 3.02 13.32 6.23
N ARG A 483 3.61 14.01 5.24
CA ARG A 483 2.88 14.56 4.09
C ARG A 483 2.75 13.57 2.93
N ASP A 484 3.86 12.91 2.61
CA ASP A 484 3.93 12.04 1.44
C ASP A 484 3.41 10.63 1.78
N TYR A 485 2.71 10.02 0.83
CA TYR A 485 2.32 8.62 0.87
C TYR A 485 2.89 7.85 -0.31
N GLU A 486 3.21 6.59 -0.08
CA GLU A 486 3.34 5.59 -1.11
C GLU A 486 2.06 4.75 -1.18
N ASP A 487 1.47 4.66 -2.37
CA ASP A 487 0.27 3.90 -2.66
C ASP A 487 0.62 2.56 -3.32
N PHE A 488 0.58 1.51 -2.50
CA PHE A 488 0.62 0.13 -2.99
C PHE A 488 -0.63 -0.61 -2.54
N PHE A 489 -1.78 0.08 -2.59
CA PHE A 489 -3.08 -0.23 -2.00
C PHE A 489 -3.32 0.46 -0.64
N SER A 490 -2.48 0.22 0.37
CA SER A 490 -2.51 0.97 1.63
C SER A 490 -1.57 2.18 1.59
N SER A 491 -1.95 3.25 2.29
CA SER A 491 -1.13 4.44 2.51
C SER A 491 0.03 4.14 3.47
N TYR A 492 1.27 4.39 3.05
CA TYR A 492 2.45 4.30 3.92
C TYR A 492 3.34 5.53 3.79
N HIS A 493 3.83 6.06 4.90
CA HIS A 493 4.78 7.18 4.88
C HIS A 493 6.17 6.69 4.46
N PRO A 494 6.79 7.27 3.43
CA PRO A 494 8.08 6.80 2.92
C PRO A 494 9.19 7.07 3.94
N TYR A 495 10.13 6.13 4.07
CA TYR A 495 11.39 6.38 4.79
C TYR A 495 12.16 7.52 4.13
N SER A 496 12.68 8.45 4.93
CA SER A 496 13.41 9.63 4.46
C SER A 496 14.74 9.34 3.75
N ARG A 497 15.16 8.07 3.61
CA ARG A 497 16.38 7.67 2.89
C ARG A 497 16.09 6.77 1.70
N ARG A 498 15.64 7.41 0.62
CA ARG A 498 15.42 6.79 -0.71
C ARG A 498 16.67 6.06 -1.25
N GLU A 499 17.88 6.45 -0.80
CA GLU A 499 19.14 5.78 -1.16
C GLU A 499 19.39 4.48 -0.39
N GLU A 500 18.88 4.35 0.84
CA GLU A 500 19.13 3.17 1.68
C GLU A 500 18.23 2.00 1.33
N TRP A 501 17.01 2.20 0.83
CA TRP A 501 16.22 1.07 0.33
C TRP A 501 16.85 0.46 -0.92
N PHE A 502 17.32 1.30 -1.85
CA PHE A 502 18.03 0.83 -3.05
C PHE A 502 19.38 0.20 -2.68
N ARG A 503 20.11 0.77 -1.72
CA ARG A 503 21.35 0.17 -1.18
C ARG A 503 21.10 -1.10 -0.39
N ALA A 504 20.10 -1.19 0.48
CA ALA A 504 19.75 -2.38 1.26
C ALA A 504 19.22 -3.51 0.37
N TYR A 505 18.46 -3.19 -0.68
CA TYR A 505 18.09 -4.15 -1.74
C TYR A 505 19.33 -4.66 -2.49
N MET A 506 20.32 -3.80 -2.71
CA MET A 506 21.60 -4.16 -3.36
C MET A 506 22.57 -4.88 -2.41
N GLU A 507 22.60 -4.55 -1.11
CA GLU A 507 23.52 -5.08 -0.08
C GLU A 507 23.03 -6.40 0.50
N THR A 508 21.72 -6.66 0.51
CA THR A 508 21.17 -7.98 0.90
C THR A 508 21.43 -9.09 -0.14
N SER A 509 22.22 -8.81 -1.19
CA SER A 509 22.48 -9.69 -2.32
C SER A 509 23.88 -10.33 -2.35
N GLU A 510 24.70 -10.18 -1.30
CA GLU A 510 26.03 -10.82 -1.23
C GLU A 510 26.00 -12.34 -1.04
N ALA A 511 24.84 -12.93 -0.75
CA ALA A 511 24.69 -14.38 -0.63
C ALA A 511 24.11 -14.99 -1.92
N ILE A 512 24.95 -15.78 -2.60
CA ILE A 512 24.65 -16.95 -3.46
C ILE A 512 24.96 -16.76 -4.96
N ARG A 513 26.00 -17.49 -5.40
CA ARG A 513 26.46 -17.64 -6.79
C ARG A 513 25.77 -18.82 -7.47
N SER A 514 24.88 -18.60 -8.44
CA SER A 514 24.58 -19.60 -9.49
C SER A 514 24.06 -18.95 -10.78
N SER A 515 24.50 -19.46 -11.92
CA SER A 515 24.41 -18.84 -13.25
C SER A 515 23.00 -18.75 -13.86
N LEU A 516 22.05 -19.59 -13.42
CA LEU A 516 20.66 -19.58 -13.93
C LEU A 516 19.81 -18.44 -13.31
N LEU A 517 20.15 -18.05 -12.08
CA LEU A 517 19.49 -16.96 -11.35
C LEU A 517 19.99 -15.59 -11.81
N GLU A 518 21.26 -15.50 -12.22
CA GLU A 518 21.82 -14.29 -12.84
C GLU A 518 21.15 -13.98 -14.19
N PHE A 519 20.75 -14.98 -14.98
CA PHE A 519 19.96 -14.76 -16.20
C PHE A 519 18.62 -14.08 -15.90
N TRP A 520 17.87 -14.57 -14.91
CA TRP A 520 16.59 -13.97 -14.53
C TRP A 520 16.76 -12.61 -13.85
N LYS A 521 17.83 -12.42 -13.07
CA LYS A 521 18.20 -11.13 -12.48
C LYS A 521 18.54 -10.09 -13.54
N VAL A 522 19.35 -10.46 -14.54
CA VAL A 522 19.66 -9.60 -15.70
C VAL A 522 18.42 -9.36 -16.55
N PHE A 523 17.55 -10.35 -16.73
CA PHE A 523 16.29 -10.18 -17.45
C PHE A 523 15.33 -9.22 -16.73
N ILE A 524 15.18 -9.37 -15.41
CA ILE A 524 14.39 -8.47 -14.57
C ILE A 524 15.02 -7.07 -14.57
N GLN A 525 16.33 -6.96 -14.37
CA GLN A 525 17.07 -5.70 -14.39
C GLN A 525 17.07 -5.05 -15.77
N ALA A 526 17.07 -5.80 -16.87
CA ALA A 526 16.93 -5.29 -18.23
C ALA A 526 15.49 -4.82 -18.49
N THR A 527 14.49 -5.56 -18.01
CA THR A 527 13.07 -5.18 -18.06
C THR A 527 12.83 -3.88 -17.29
N PHE A 528 13.54 -3.65 -16.17
CA PHE A 528 13.50 -2.40 -15.41
C PHE A 528 14.48 -1.32 -15.94
N SER A 529 15.54 -1.69 -16.67
CA SER A 529 16.46 -0.76 -17.35
C SER A 529 15.94 -0.27 -18.70
N TYR A 530 14.85 -0.87 -19.19
CA TYR A 530 14.07 -0.38 -20.34
C TYR A 530 13.42 1.00 -20.10
N GLY A 531 13.49 1.55 -18.88
CA GLY A 531 13.10 2.94 -18.59
C GLY A 531 13.96 4.01 -19.28
N GLY A 532 15.06 3.65 -19.95
CA GLY A 532 15.90 4.60 -20.69
C GLY A 532 15.21 5.20 -21.92
N SER A 533 14.62 4.39 -22.79
CA SER A 533 13.92 4.87 -23.99
C SER A 533 12.64 5.62 -23.63
N GLU A 534 11.96 5.19 -22.57
CA GLU A 534 10.74 5.82 -22.05
C GLU A 534 11.02 7.20 -21.45
N MET A 535 12.16 7.39 -20.77
CA MET A 535 12.58 8.72 -20.28
C MET A 535 12.76 9.75 -21.41
N CYS A 536 13.11 9.33 -22.63
CA CYS A 536 13.20 10.25 -23.77
C CYS A 536 11.83 10.72 -24.25
N VAL A 537 10.82 9.85 -24.17
CA VAL A 537 9.45 10.14 -24.59
C VAL A 537 8.70 10.91 -23.49
N VAL A 538 8.91 10.57 -22.22
CA VAL A 538 8.40 11.33 -21.07
C VAL A 538 9.04 12.71 -21.02
N ALA A 539 10.36 12.82 -21.20
CA ALA A 539 11.03 14.11 -21.32
C ALA A 539 10.55 14.90 -22.56
N ALA A 540 10.06 14.24 -23.62
CA ALA A 540 9.47 14.93 -24.77
C ALA A 540 8.06 15.47 -24.47
N ASP A 541 7.29 14.79 -23.61
CA ASP A 541 5.90 15.14 -23.24
C ASP A 541 5.85 16.16 -22.08
N GLU A 542 6.84 16.15 -21.17
CA GLU A 542 6.85 16.94 -19.94
C GLU A 542 7.80 18.15 -19.96
N THR A 543 8.66 18.30 -20.97
CA THR A 543 9.65 19.41 -20.98
C THR A 543 9.10 20.67 -21.63
N GLU A 544 9.32 21.82 -20.98
CA GLU A 544 9.00 23.14 -21.53
C GLU A 544 9.83 23.48 -22.80
N ASN A 545 10.97 22.81 -23.02
CA ASN A 545 11.88 23.08 -24.15
C ASN A 545 12.36 21.80 -24.89
N PRO A 546 11.45 21.16 -25.65
CA PRO A 546 11.68 19.83 -26.23
C PRO A 546 12.84 19.79 -27.23
N ARG A 547 13.07 20.88 -27.97
CA ARG A 547 14.16 20.97 -28.97
C ARG A 547 15.55 20.84 -28.37
N ARG A 548 15.76 21.21 -27.09
CA ARG A 548 17.08 21.16 -26.43
C ARG A 548 17.28 19.88 -25.63
N ASN A 549 16.22 19.38 -25.00
CA ASN A 549 16.31 18.32 -23.99
C ASN A 549 16.15 16.91 -24.59
N ILE A 550 15.31 16.74 -25.60
CA ILE A 550 15.09 15.44 -26.28
C ILE A 550 16.39 14.91 -26.91
N PRO A 551 17.19 15.69 -27.68
CA PRO A 551 18.40 15.16 -28.31
C PRO A 551 19.46 14.70 -27.30
N LYS A 552 19.54 15.35 -26.14
CA LYS A 552 20.47 14.98 -25.05
C LYS A 552 20.05 13.69 -24.37
N ALA A 553 18.75 13.52 -24.12
CA ALA A 553 18.19 12.30 -23.54
C ALA A 553 18.39 11.10 -24.49
N VAL A 554 18.01 11.26 -25.77
CA VAL A 554 18.14 10.22 -26.81
C VAL A 554 19.60 9.78 -26.97
N ARG A 555 20.54 10.74 -27.02
CA ARG A 555 21.96 10.43 -27.18
C ARG A 555 22.52 9.65 -25.97
N ARG A 556 22.13 9.99 -24.73
CA ARG A 556 22.58 9.22 -23.54
C ARG A 556 22.03 7.80 -23.53
N VAL A 557 20.78 7.61 -23.95
CA VAL A 557 20.10 6.32 -23.93
C VAL A 557 20.62 5.38 -25.03
N PHE A 558 20.83 5.91 -26.23
CA PHE A 558 21.40 5.17 -27.36
C PHE A 558 22.77 4.57 -27.01
N TRP A 559 23.68 5.37 -26.43
CA TRP A 559 25.00 4.89 -26.02
C TRP A 559 24.94 3.87 -24.88
N ARG A 560 23.98 3.99 -23.96
CA ARG A 560 23.78 3.03 -22.86
C ARG A 560 23.29 1.68 -23.36
N ILE A 561 22.34 1.66 -24.29
CA ILE A 561 21.81 0.42 -24.89
C ILE A 561 22.91 -0.29 -25.68
N ILE A 562 23.65 0.44 -26.51
CA ILE A 562 24.79 -0.13 -27.26
C ILE A 562 25.85 -0.69 -26.32
N PHE A 563 26.17 0.03 -25.24
CA PHE A 563 27.12 -0.45 -24.24
C PHE A 563 26.68 -1.78 -23.61
N TYR A 564 25.44 -1.91 -23.13
CA TYR A 564 24.99 -3.16 -22.49
C TYR A 564 24.84 -4.31 -23.49
N VAL A 565 24.31 -4.06 -24.68
CA VAL A 565 24.11 -5.11 -25.71
C VAL A 565 25.46 -5.63 -26.24
N LEU A 566 26.48 -4.77 -26.34
CA LEU A 566 27.80 -5.18 -26.84
C LEU A 566 28.76 -5.64 -25.74
N ALA A 567 28.61 -5.18 -24.49
CA ALA A 567 29.53 -5.54 -23.41
C ALA A 567 29.12 -6.80 -22.64
N ILE A 568 27.82 -7.09 -22.49
CA ILE A 568 27.35 -8.22 -21.67
C ILE A 568 27.70 -9.59 -22.30
N PRO A 569 27.50 -9.83 -23.62
CA PRO A 569 27.78 -11.14 -24.20
C PRO A 569 29.28 -11.53 -24.18
N PRO A 570 30.24 -10.66 -24.54
CA PRO A 570 31.67 -10.99 -24.44
C PRO A 570 32.14 -11.21 -23.01
N VAL A 571 31.66 -10.41 -22.04
CA VAL A 571 32.04 -10.57 -20.63
C VAL A 571 31.49 -11.88 -20.04
N GLY A 572 30.24 -12.24 -20.38
CA GLY A 572 29.63 -13.50 -19.95
C GLY A 572 30.19 -14.75 -20.65
N MET A 573 30.80 -14.60 -21.83
CA MET A 573 31.41 -15.72 -22.58
C MET A 573 32.92 -15.86 -22.33
N CYS A 574 33.63 -14.79 -21.99
CA CYS A 574 35.08 -14.80 -21.80
C CYS A 574 35.53 -14.96 -20.34
N MET A 575 34.61 -14.88 -19.36
CA MET A 575 34.94 -15.02 -17.95
C MET A 575 34.08 -16.10 -17.31
N SER A 576 34.72 -17.16 -16.82
CA SER A 576 34.07 -18.15 -15.96
C SER A 576 33.67 -17.51 -14.64
N SER A 577 32.48 -17.83 -14.12
CA SER A 577 32.01 -17.34 -12.80
C SER A 577 32.84 -17.85 -11.63
N GLU A 578 33.80 -18.75 -11.88
CA GLU A 578 34.68 -19.37 -10.89
C GLU A 578 36.14 -18.85 -10.97
N GLU A 579 36.41 -17.82 -11.78
CA GLU A 579 37.77 -17.29 -11.99
C GLU A 579 38.39 -16.75 -10.67
N PRO A 580 39.49 -17.34 -10.16
CA PRO A 580 40.05 -17.02 -8.84
C PRO A 580 40.51 -15.56 -8.69
N ARG A 581 40.78 -14.86 -9.80
CA ARG A 581 41.20 -13.44 -9.82
C ARG A 581 40.06 -12.47 -9.51
N LEU A 582 38.81 -12.82 -9.82
CA LEU A 582 37.63 -12.03 -9.45
C LEU A 582 37.28 -12.19 -7.98
N LEU A 583 37.55 -13.38 -7.43
CA LEU A 583 37.23 -13.73 -6.05
C LEU A 583 38.24 -13.14 -5.06
N ASN A 584 39.53 -13.21 -5.38
CA ASN A 584 40.61 -12.66 -4.54
C ASN A 584 40.63 -11.13 -4.44
N ALA A 585 40.05 -10.40 -5.41
CA ALA A 585 40.02 -8.94 -5.38
C ALA A 585 39.00 -8.39 -4.35
N ILE A 586 37.93 -9.14 -4.09
CA ILE A 586 36.91 -8.81 -3.09
C ILE A 586 37.45 -9.09 -1.68
N ASP A 587 38.16 -10.20 -1.49
CA ASP A 587 38.71 -10.60 -0.18
C ASP A 587 39.92 -9.75 0.27
N LYS A 588 40.58 -9.03 -0.64
CA LYS A 588 41.79 -8.23 -0.34
C LYS A 588 41.62 -6.72 -0.47
N GLY A 589 40.47 -6.22 -0.92
CA GLY A 589 40.18 -4.79 -1.00
C GLY A 589 41.04 -3.99 -2.00
N GLU A 590 41.66 -4.64 -2.99
CA GLU A 590 42.50 -3.98 -4.00
C GLU A 590 41.70 -3.58 -5.27
N PRO A 591 42.06 -2.48 -5.95
CA PRO A 591 41.33 -1.99 -7.12
C PRO A 591 41.54 -2.91 -8.34
N GLY A 592 40.52 -3.73 -8.65
CA GLY A 592 40.43 -4.56 -9.87
C GLY A 592 39.35 -4.07 -10.84
N VAL A 593 39.20 -4.71 -12.01
CA VAL A 593 38.28 -4.32 -13.10
C VAL A 593 36.79 -4.22 -12.67
N ALA A 594 36.41 -4.81 -11.53
CA ALA A 594 35.10 -4.60 -10.89
C ALA A 594 34.92 -3.19 -10.26
N ALA A 595 36.01 -2.42 -10.10
CA ALA A 595 36.00 -1.02 -9.71
C ALA A 595 35.91 -0.14 -10.97
N SER A 596 34.68 0.14 -11.41
CA SER A 596 34.41 1.10 -12.48
C SER A 596 34.93 2.51 -12.12
N PRO A 597 35.48 3.28 -13.08
CA PRO A 597 36.06 4.63 -12.87
C PRO A 597 35.09 5.71 -12.35
N SER A 598 33.80 5.42 -12.19
CA SER A 598 32.79 6.38 -11.73
C SER A 598 32.70 6.58 -10.21
N ARG A 599 33.51 5.88 -9.40
CA ARG A 599 33.64 6.13 -7.94
C ARG A 599 34.87 6.97 -7.54
N MET A 600 35.62 7.53 -8.48
CA MET A 600 36.76 8.41 -8.17
C MET A 600 36.40 9.91 -8.06
N GLY A 601 35.10 10.23 -7.89
CA GLY A 601 34.63 11.61 -7.71
C GLY A 601 34.41 12.07 -6.27
N GLU A 602 34.43 11.17 -5.28
CA GLU A 602 34.04 11.51 -3.89
C GLU A 602 35.03 10.99 -2.82
N PHE A 603 36.29 10.76 -3.20
CA PHE A 603 37.35 10.39 -2.25
C PHE A 603 38.08 11.59 -1.61
N LEU A 604 37.52 12.79 -1.76
CA LEU A 604 37.97 14.00 -1.07
C LEU A 604 36.80 14.58 -0.29
N LEU A 605 36.52 14.01 0.88
CA LEU A 605 36.18 14.71 2.14
C LEU A 605 35.85 13.67 3.22
N CYS A 606 36.47 13.83 4.39
CA CYS A 606 36.29 13.10 5.65
C CYS A 606 36.89 11.67 5.77
N ARG A 607 38.18 11.62 6.12
CA ARG A 607 38.71 10.61 7.05
C ARG A 607 38.47 11.08 8.48
N THR A 608 37.79 10.28 9.31
CA THR A 608 38.16 9.96 10.71
C THR A 608 37.37 8.72 11.19
N PRO A 609 37.92 7.89 12.10
CA PRO A 609 37.41 6.56 12.40
C PRO A 609 36.55 6.48 13.68
N THR A 610 35.85 5.34 13.82
CA THR A 610 35.28 4.73 15.04
C THR A 610 34.16 5.45 15.80
N SER A 611 32.93 4.92 15.73
CA SER A 611 32.08 4.49 16.88
C SER A 611 30.60 4.37 16.48
N CYS A 612 29.95 3.26 16.88
CA CYS A 612 28.51 3.01 17.02
C CYS A 612 27.54 3.77 16.08
N PHE A 613 26.98 3.09 15.07
CA PHE A 613 25.80 3.58 14.34
C PHE A 613 24.51 3.02 14.94
N SER A 614 23.77 3.88 15.65
CA SER A 614 22.34 3.68 15.91
C SER A 614 21.55 4.05 14.66
N TYR A 615 20.68 3.17 14.19
CA TYR A 615 19.72 3.48 13.12
C TYR A 615 18.72 4.53 13.59
N GLN A 616 18.70 5.72 12.97
CA GLN A 616 17.64 6.71 13.16
C GLN A 616 16.56 6.50 12.09
N THR A 617 15.49 5.81 12.46
CA THR A 617 14.24 5.74 11.71
C THR A 617 13.34 6.92 12.08
N TYR A 618 12.63 7.49 11.10
CA TYR A 618 11.67 8.59 11.27
C TYR A 618 10.28 7.98 11.50
N GLU A 619 10.14 7.25 12.60
CA GLU A 619 8.87 6.74 13.11
C GLU A 619 8.17 7.82 13.94
N LEU A 620 6.85 7.72 14.14
CA LEU A 620 6.17 8.54 15.15
C LEU A 620 6.67 8.10 16.53
N ARG A 621 7.73 8.74 16.97
CA ARG A 621 8.35 8.50 18.26
C ARG A 621 7.89 9.56 19.24
N ILE A 622 7.63 9.19 20.49
CA ILE A 622 7.27 10.16 21.54
C ILE A 622 8.30 10.11 22.66
N ILE A 623 8.77 11.28 23.10
CA ILE A 623 9.63 11.44 24.27
C ILE A 623 8.98 12.40 25.27
N THR A 624 9.32 12.32 26.55
CA THR A 624 8.88 13.29 27.56
C THR A 624 9.71 14.56 27.56
N ALA A 625 9.11 15.69 27.97
CA ALA A 625 9.86 16.89 28.32
C ALA A 625 10.44 16.73 29.73
N PRO A 626 11.68 17.19 30.01
CA PRO A 626 12.22 17.17 31.37
C PRO A 626 11.31 17.98 32.29
N SER A 627 11.01 17.44 33.47
CA SER A 627 10.22 18.12 34.49
C SER A 627 10.97 19.37 34.94
N SER A 628 10.50 20.55 34.52
CA SER A 628 10.84 21.78 35.24
C SER A 628 10.18 21.68 36.60
N THR A 629 10.95 21.28 37.61
CA THR A 629 10.63 21.47 39.02
C THR A 629 10.32 22.95 39.24
N GLN A 630 9.04 23.29 39.41
CA GLN A 630 8.65 24.56 40.02
C GLN A 630 8.69 24.36 41.53
N SER A 631 9.70 24.97 42.14
CA SER A 631 9.75 25.38 43.54
C SER A 631 8.73 26.47 43.82
#